data_AF-A0A0P9CU76-F1
#
_entry.id   AF-A0A0P9CU76-F1
#
_cell.length_a   1.000
_cell.length_b   1.000
_cell.length_c   1.000
_cell.angle_alpha   90.00
_cell.angle_beta   90.00
_cell.angle_gamma   90.00
#
_symmetry.space_group_name_H-M   'P 1'
#
loop_
_entity.id
_entity.type
_entity.pdbx_description
1 polymer ?
#
loop_
_entity_poly.entity_id
_entity_poly.type
_entity_poly.pdbx_seq_one_letter_code
_entity_poly.pdbx_strand_id
1 'polypeptide(L)'
;MGAAAQGVAIGKQITQNIGAASNPADDRRAIEARVQDCEQALGGAELPDAVAPVAAFQMRLLAGELSKVGAQGTPSASTISQVGGWLLDNVPELHAPLAALFNAPETRRVLSRADTPLDAWLKERFGG
;
A
#
# COMPACT_ATOMS: atom_id res chain seq x y z
N MET A 1 -23.79 14.42 -57.28
CA MET A 1 -23.27 13.08 -56.95
C MET A 1 -21.83 13.27 -56.48
N GLY A 2 -21.36 12.93 -55.29
CA GLY A 2 -21.92 12.36 -54.06
C GLY A 2 -20.78 12.30 -53.02
N ALA A 3 -21.13 12.55 -51.74
CA ALA A 3 -20.56 12.02 -50.48
C ALA A 3 -19.04 11.74 -50.36
N ALA A 4 -18.33 12.44 -49.47
CA ALA A 4 -17.95 11.98 -48.10
C ALA A 4 -16.65 11.13 -48.10
N ALA A 5 -15.74 11.12 -47.14
CA ALA A 5 -15.75 11.56 -45.75
C ALA A 5 -14.29 11.83 -45.30
N GLN A 6 -14.16 12.66 -44.26
CA GLN A 6 -12.95 12.92 -43.50
C GLN A 6 -12.48 11.64 -42.81
N GLY A 7 -11.26 11.18 -43.13
CA GLY A 7 -10.61 10.07 -42.46
C GLY A 7 -9.63 10.54 -41.38
N VAL A 8 -10.13 11.21 -40.34
CA VAL A 8 -9.34 11.38 -39.11
C VAL A 8 -9.52 10.10 -38.29
N ALA A 9 -8.50 9.25 -38.27
CA ALA A 9 -8.45 8.12 -37.34
C ALA A 9 -8.14 8.65 -35.92
N ILE A 10 -9.15 9.26 -35.29
CA ILE A 10 -9.25 9.37 -33.84
C ILE A 10 -9.73 8.01 -33.36
N GLY A 11 -8.97 7.37 -32.48
CA GLY A 11 -9.43 6.15 -31.80
C GLY A 11 -8.39 5.05 -31.75
N LYS A 12 -7.29 5.30 -31.01
CA LYS A 12 -6.80 4.22 -30.15
C LYS A 12 -7.22 4.56 -28.74
N GLN A 13 -8.49 4.25 -28.50
CA GLN A 13 -9.06 3.95 -27.20
C GLN A 13 -8.18 2.88 -26.55
N ILE A 14 -7.11 3.31 -25.89
CA ILE A 14 -6.45 2.47 -24.89
C ILE A 14 -7.32 2.59 -23.65
N THR A 15 -8.47 1.90 -23.69
CA THR A 15 -9.03 1.34 -22.46
C THR A 15 -8.03 0.27 -22.04
N GLN A 16 -6.95 0.71 -21.38
CA GLN A 16 -6.08 -0.19 -20.65
C GLN A 16 -6.92 -0.70 -19.48
N ASN A 17 -7.59 -1.80 -19.78
CA ASN A 17 -8.12 -2.81 -18.89
C ASN A 17 -7.87 -2.48 -17.39
N ILE A 18 -8.88 -1.90 -16.73
CA ILE A 18 -8.93 -1.67 -15.27
C ILE A 18 -9.12 -3.02 -14.55
N GLY A 19 -8.27 -3.98 -14.88
CA GLY A 19 -8.43 -5.38 -14.58
C GLY A 19 -7.30 -6.24 -15.14
N ALA A 20 -6.14 -5.66 -15.45
CA ALA A 20 -4.94 -6.48 -15.58
C ALA A 20 -4.71 -7.14 -14.22
N ALA A 21 -4.86 -8.47 -14.17
CA ALA A 21 -4.44 -9.24 -13.02
C ALA A 21 -2.99 -8.86 -12.72
N SER A 22 -2.77 -8.12 -11.62
CA SER A 22 -1.44 -7.67 -11.27
C SER A 22 -0.59 -8.90 -10.97
N ASN A 23 0.62 -8.94 -11.55
CA ASN A 23 1.56 -10.00 -11.27
C ASN A 23 2.04 -9.86 -9.82
N PRO A 24 2.04 -10.92 -9.00
CA PRO A 24 2.56 -10.88 -7.64
C PRO A 24 3.97 -10.29 -7.50
N ALA A 25 4.82 -10.44 -8.52
CA ALA A 25 6.16 -9.84 -8.51
C ALA A 25 6.13 -8.31 -8.64
N ASP A 26 5.21 -7.77 -9.44
CA ASP A 26 5.04 -6.32 -9.62
C ASP A 26 4.38 -5.70 -8.39
N ASP A 27 3.36 -6.37 -7.82
CA ASP A 27 2.75 -5.99 -6.55
C ASP A 27 3.79 -5.91 -5.43
N ARG A 28 4.67 -6.92 -5.33
CA ARG A 28 5.74 -6.92 -4.32
C ARG A 28 6.66 -5.71 -4.50
N ARG A 29 7.18 -5.47 -5.70
CA ARG A 29 8.08 -4.33 -5.96
C ARG A 29 7.42 -3.00 -5.64
N ALA A 30 6.14 -2.84 -5.98
CA ALA A 30 5.40 -1.62 -5.72
C ALA A 30 5.12 -1.40 -4.23
N ILE A 31 4.90 -2.46 -3.46
CA ILE A 31 4.78 -2.43 -2.00
C ILE A 31 6.15 -2.11 -1.37
N GLU A 32 7.22 -2.79 -1.79
CA GLU A 32 8.59 -2.56 -1.31
C GLU A 32 9.01 -1.09 -1.49
N ALA A 33 8.71 -0.50 -2.64
CA ALA A 33 8.99 0.92 -2.89
C ALA A 33 8.27 1.85 -1.89
N ARG A 34 7.01 1.58 -1.57
CA ARG A 34 6.26 2.39 -0.58
C ARG A 34 6.69 2.13 0.86
N VAL A 35 7.10 0.91 1.17
CA VAL A 35 7.75 0.62 2.46
C VAL A 35 9.04 1.44 2.57
N GLN A 36 9.83 1.55 1.49
CA GLN A 36 11.01 2.39 1.46
C GLN A 36 10.69 3.87 1.68
N ASP A 37 9.59 4.39 1.10
CA ASP A 37 9.12 5.76 1.39
C ASP A 37 8.79 5.95 2.88
N CYS A 38 8.17 4.95 3.52
CA CYS A 38 7.91 4.96 4.96
C CYS A 38 9.21 4.91 5.78
N GLU A 39 10.18 4.07 5.38
CA GLU A 39 11.48 3.98 6.05
C GLU A 39 12.30 5.27 5.92
N GLN A 40 12.22 5.96 4.78
CA GLN A 40 12.84 7.27 4.58
C GLN A 40 12.21 8.32 5.50
N ALA A 41 10.88 8.36 5.57
CA ALA A 41 10.17 9.26 6.49
C ALA A 41 10.52 8.96 7.95
N LEU A 42 10.61 7.69 8.33
CA LEU A 42 11.03 7.27 9.66
C LEU A 42 12.47 7.69 9.97
N GLY A 43 13.40 7.55 9.03
CA GLY A 43 14.80 7.94 9.20
C GLY A 43 15.00 9.46 9.29
N GLY A 44 14.05 10.25 8.77
CA GLY A 44 14.03 11.71 8.90
C GLY A 44 13.23 12.24 10.10
N ALA A 45 12.53 11.37 10.84
CA ALA A 45 11.70 11.76 11.97
C ALA A 45 12.55 12.03 13.22
N GLU A 46 12.22 13.09 13.96
CA GLU A 46 12.84 13.38 15.25
C GLU A 46 12.14 12.56 16.34
N LEU A 47 12.66 11.36 16.58
CA LEU A 47 12.11 10.42 17.56
C LEU A 47 12.89 10.41 18.86
N PRO A 48 12.23 10.20 20.02
CA PRO A 48 12.91 9.89 21.26
C PRO A 48 13.78 8.62 21.10
N ASP A 49 14.93 8.59 21.76
CA ASP A 49 15.89 7.46 21.69
C ASP A 49 15.25 6.10 22.03
N ALA A 50 14.26 6.09 22.92
CA ALA A 50 13.53 4.88 23.29
C ALA A 50 12.52 4.42 22.22
N VAL A 51 12.04 5.33 21.36
CA VAL A 51 10.99 5.08 20.35
C VAL A 51 11.62 4.68 19.01
N ALA A 52 12.72 5.30 18.61
CA ALA A 52 13.39 5.04 17.33
C ALA A 52 13.65 3.55 17.02
N PRO A 53 14.26 2.75 17.92
CA PRO A 53 14.51 1.33 17.64
C PRO A 53 13.21 0.51 17.57
N VAL A 54 12.19 0.89 18.35
CA VAL A 54 10.87 0.24 18.32
C VAL A 54 10.17 0.55 17.01
N ALA A 55 10.18 1.80 16.55
CA ALA A 55 9.60 2.20 15.27
C ALA A 55 10.25 1.48 14.08
N ALA A 56 11.59 1.36 14.08
CA ALA A 56 12.30 0.60 13.05
C ALA A 56 11.92 -0.88 13.05
N PHE A 57 11.76 -1.49 14.24
CA PHE A 57 11.31 -2.88 14.36
C PHE A 57 9.87 -3.05 13.88
N GLN A 58 8.97 -2.17 14.29
CA GLN A 58 7.56 -2.16 13.87
C GLN A 58 7.45 -2.01 12.34
N MET A 59 8.22 -1.10 11.73
CA MET A 59 8.25 -0.95 10.27
C MET A 59 8.67 -2.25 9.55
N ARG A 60 9.69 -2.96 10.07
CA ARG A 60 10.12 -4.25 9.53
C ARG A 60 9.05 -5.33 9.65
N LEU A 61 8.33 -5.38 10.77
CA LEU A 61 7.21 -6.31 10.93
C LEU A 61 6.09 -6.03 9.93
N LEU A 62 5.72 -4.75 9.76
CA LEU A 62 4.72 -4.34 8.78
C LEU A 62 5.15 -4.73 7.36
N ALA A 63 6.40 -4.44 6.99
CA ALA A 63 6.97 -4.83 5.71
C ALA A 63 6.90 -6.34 5.49
N GLY A 64 7.23 -7.13 6.52
CA GLY A 64 7.13 -8.60 6.48
C GLY A 64 5.72 -9.09 6.20
N GLU A 65 4.70 -8.52 6.85
CA GLU A 65 3.31 -8.86 6.60
C GLU A 65 2.84 -8.46 5.19
N LEU A 66 3.20 -7.26 4.73
CA LEU A 66 2.82 -6.77 3.41
C LEU A 66 3.58 -7.45 2.26
N SER A 67 4.72 -8.08 2.55
CA SER A 67 5.50 -8.85 1.58
C SER A 67 4.85 -10.18 1.18
N LYS A 68 3.83 -10.65 1.93
CA LYS A 68 3.09 -11.90 1.69
C LYS A 68 2.16 -11.79 0.48
N VAL A 69 2.76 -11.57 -0.69
CA VAL A 69 2.08 -11.41 -1.98
C VAL A 69 1.85 -12.77 -2.65
N GLY A 70 0.70 -12.96 -3.30
CA GLY A 70 0.36 -14.19 -3.99
C GLY A 70 0.26 -15.38 -3.03
N ALA A 71 1.00 -16.46 -3.31
CA ALA A 71 0.97 -17.70 -2.53
C ALA A 71 1.87 -17.70 -1.28
N GLN A 72 2.49 -16.56 -0.92
CA GLN A 72 3.45 -16.46 0.20
C GLN A 72 2.81 -16.43 1.60
N GLY A 73 1.63 -17.04 1.75
CA GLY A 73 0.90 -17.12 2.99
C GLY A 73 -0.13 -16.01 3.18
N THR A 74 -0.84 -16.11 4.30
CA THR A 74 -1.91 -15.19 4.71
C THR A 74 -1.32 -14.08 5.58
N PRO A 75 -1.50 -12.80 5.23
CA PRO A 75 -1.16 -11.68 6.11
C PRO A 75 -1.96 -11.73 7.40
N SER A 76 -1.33 -11.38 8.52
CA SER A 76 -1.97 -11.29 9.83
C SER A 76 -2.57 -9.90 10.00
N ALA A 77 -3.90 -9.80 10.00
CA ALA A 77 -4.61 -8.55 10.20
C ALA A 77 -4.34 -7.96 11.59
N SER A 78 -4.24 -8.81 12.62
CA SER A 78 -3.90 -8.39 13.98
C SER A 78 -2.51 -7.76 14.04
N THR A 79 -1.52 -8.38 13.40
CA THR A 79 -0.17 -7.80 13.30
C THR A 79 -0.20 -6.47 12.55
N ILE A 80 -0.82 -6.42 11.37
CA ILE A 80 -0.89 -5.20 10.55
C ILE A 80 -1.55 -4.05 11.31
N SER A 81 -2.70 -4.29 11.95
CA SER A 81 -3.45 -3.25 12.67
C SER A 81 -2.76 -2.80 13.96
N GLN A 82 -2.14 -3.72 14.70
CA GLN A 82 -1.38 -3.38 15.92
C GLN A 82 -0.12 -2.58 15.59
N VAL A 83 0.68 -3.06 14.65
CA VAL A 83 1.92 -2.41 14.22
C VAL A 83 1.62 -1.07 13.54
N GLY A 84 0.69 -1.06 12.58
CA GLY A 84 0.26 0.15 11.89
C GLY A 84 -0.33 1.18 12.85
N GLY A 85 -1.17 0.74 13.80
CA GLY A 85 -1.73 1.61 14.83
C GLY A 85 -0.66 2.23 15.72
N TRP A 86 0.27 1.40 16.21
CA TRP A 86 1.38 1.87 17.03
C TRP A 86 2.23 2.91 16.29
N LEU A 87 2.57 2.66 15.01
CA LEU A 87 3.35 3.61 14.20
C LEU A 87 2.62 4.94 14.01
N LEU A 88 1.31 4.92 13.74
CA LEU A 88 0.50 6.13 13.62
C LEU A 88 0.41 6.91 14.94
N ASP A 89 0.35 6.21 16.07
CA ASP A 89 0.18 6.81 17.39
C ASP A 89 1.50 7.37 17.96
N ASN A 90 2.66 6.85 17.51
CA ASN A 90 3.98 7.20 18.06
C ASN A 90 4.91 7.93 17.09
N VAL A 91 4.62 7.91 15.79
CA VAL A 91 5.43 8.55 14.74
C VAL A 91 4.50 9.33 13.80
N PRO A 92 4.08 10.56 14.18
CA PRO A 92 3.14 11.36 13.40
C PRO A 92 3.59 11.61 11.95
N GLU A 93 4.90 11.71 11.72
CA GLU A 93 5.53 11.89 10.40
C GLU A 93 5.21 10.73 9.44
N LEU A 94 4.89 9.55 9.98
CA LEU A 94 4.51 8.38 9.19
C LEU A 94 3.05 8.39 8.73
N HIS A 95 2.21 9.32 9.20
CA HIS A 95 0.79 9.30 8.87
C HIS A 95 0.54 9.35 7.36
N ALA A 96 1.15 10.31 6.66
CA ALA A 96 1.01 10.47 5.22
C ALA A 96 1.58 9.27 4.41
N PRO A 97 2.84 8.82 4.63
CA PRO A 97 3.37 7.69 3.88
C PRO A 97 2.66 6.37 4.21
N LEU A 98 2.23 6.14 5.47
CA LEU A 98 1.42 4.97 5.80
C LEU A 98 0.03 5.02 5.14
N ALA A 99 -0.61 6.19 5.09
CA ALA A 99 -1.86 6.34 4.36
C ALA A 99 -1.67 6.01 2.87
N ALA A 100 -0.57 6.48 2.25
CA ALA A 100 -0.25 6.16 0.86
C ALA A 100 0.03 4.67 0.65
N LEU A 101 0.76 4.03 1.58
CA LEU A 101 1.03 2.59 1.59
C LEU A 101 -0.27 1.78 1.67
N PHE A 102 -1.11 2.05 2.66
CA PHE A 102 -2.35 1.29 2.89
C PHE A 102 -3.43 1.56 1.85
N ASN A 103 -3.44 2.72 1.19
CA ASN A 103 -4.37 3.02 0.10
C ASN A 103 -3.90 2.56 -1.29
N ALA A 104 -2.65 2.10 -1.42
CA ALA A 104 -2.15 1.59 -2.69
C ALA A 104 -2.93 0.32 -3.14
N PRO A 105 -3.31 0.20 -4.42
CA PRO A 105 -4.09 -0.93 -4.92
C PRO A 105 -3.47 -2.31 -4.63
N GLU A 106 -2.16 -2.44 -4.76
CA GLU A 106 -1.34 -3.61 -4.49
C GLU A 106 -1.36 -3.99 -3.01
N THR A 107 -1.21 -3.02 -2.13
CA THR A 107 -1.37 -3.23 -0.69
C THR A 107 -2.79 -3.68 -0.39
N ARG A 108 -3.82 -3.03 -0.96
CA ARG A 108 -5.23 -3.43 -0.77
C ARG A 108 -5.49 -4.86 -1.21
N ARG A 109 -4.87 -5.33 -2.30
CA ARG A 109 -4.93 -6.75 -2.73
C ARG A 109 -4.27 -7.71 -1.74
N VAL A 110 -3.22 -7.28 -1.04
CA VAL A 110 -2.61 -8.06 0.05
C VAL A 110 -3.55 -8.09 1.27
N LEU A 111 -4.04 -6.93 1.69
CA LEU A 111 -4.92 -6.81 2.86
C LEU A 111 -6.24 -7.57 2.68
N SER A 112 -6.78 -7.64 1.46
CA SER A 112 -7.99 -8.43 1.19
C SER A 112 -7.81 -9.94 1.39
N ARG A 113 -6.56 -10.41 1.48
CA ARG A 113 -6.22 -11.81 1.79
C ARG A 113 -5.85 -12.02 3.26
N ALA A 114 -5.90 -10.99 4.10
CA ALA A 114 -5.57 -11.14 5.50
C ALA A 114 -6.53 -12.14 6.19
N ASP A 115 -6.07 -12.72 7.30
CA ASP A 115 -6.82 -13.70 8.09
C ASP A 115 -8.19 -13.19 8.58
N THR A 116 -8.34 -11.88 8.73
CA THR A 116 -9.60 -11.19 9.01
C THR A 116 -9.69 -9.86 8.25
N PRO A 117 -10.91 -9.32 8.01
CA PRO A 117 -11.08 -8.04 7.31
C PRO A 117 -10.48 -6.84 8.06
N LEU A 118 -9.78 -5.97 7.34
CA LEU A 118 -9.15 -4.74 7.87
C LEU A 118 -9.90 -3.45 7.52
N ASP A 119 -10.99 -3.51 6.75
CA ASP A 119 -11.66 -2.33 6.20
C ASP A 119 -12.14 -1.35 7.27
N ALA A 120 -12.68 -1.84 8.39
CA ALA A 120 -13.13 -1.01 9.49
C ALA A 120 -11.95 -0.22 10.12
N TRP A 121 -10.84 -0.90 10.39
CA TRP A 121 -9.62 -0.27 10.93
C TRP A 121 -9.03 0.74 9.94
N LEU A 122 -8.96 0.40 8.66
CA LEU A 122 -8.46 1.30 7.61
C LEU A 122 -9.34 2.56 7.48
N LYS A 123 -10.66 2.40 7.56
CA LYS A 123 -11.61 3.52 7.53
C LYS A 123 -11.47 4.41 8.75
N GLU A 124 -11.32 3.82 9.94
CA GLU A 124 -11.13 4.55 11.19
C GLU A 124 -9.83 5.37 11.16
N ARG A 125 -8.73 4.78 10.66
CA ARG A 125 -7.41 5.42 10.68
C ARG A 125 -7.17 6.43 9.55
N PHE A 126 -7.74 6.22 8.36
CA PHE A 126 -7.40 7.03 7.18
C PHE A 126 -8.56 7.79 6.55
N GLY A 127 -9.80 7.52 6.94
CA GLY A 127 -10.98 8.02 6.24
C GLY A 127 -11.14 7.33 4.88
N GLY A 128 -12.24 6.59 4.72
CA GLY A 128 -12.58 5.95 3.46
C GLY A 128 -13.02 6.94 2.40
#